data_AF-A0A7J2JXZ6-F1
#
_entry.id   AF-A0A7J2JXZ6-F1
#
_cell.length_a   1.000
_cell.length_b   1.000
_cell.length_c   1.000
_cell.angle_alpha   90.00
_cell.angle_beta   90.00
_cell.angle_gamma   90.00
#
_symmetry.space_group_name_H-M   'P 1'
#
loop_
_entity.id
_entity.type
_entity.pdbx_description
1 polymer ?
#
loop_
_entity_poly.entity_id
_entity_poly.type
_entity_poly.pdbx_seq_one_letter_code
_entity_poly.pdbx_strand_id
1 'polypeptide(L)' 'MVVAAGLTRLDLAKYPFLRASSAYVAEMGLDLKSLTSPSLSGVLNRALERISEAVRKGEVSTSMVDEDVEVLSYPVAIAL' A
#
# COMPACT_ATOMS: atom_id res chain seq x y z
N MET A 1 6.93 0.89 15.98
CA MET A 1 7.23 -0.54 16.23
C MET A 1 8.05 -1.03 15.05
N VAL A 2 9.17 -1.72 15.29
CA VAL A 2 10.03 -2.27 14.23
C VAL A 2 9.34 -3.50 13.64
N VAL A 3 9.26 -3.56 12.32
CA VAL A 3 8.75 -4.68 11.52
C VAL A 3 9.94 -5.39 10.85
N ALA A 4 9.66 -6.46 10.09
CA ALA A 4 10.66 -7.32 9.45
C ALA A 4 11.89 -6.56 8.90
N ALA A 5 13.08 -7.12 9.14
CA ALA A 5 14.39 -6.58 8.74
C ALA A 5 14.82 -5.24 9.39
N GLY A 6 14.24 -4.84 10.53
CA GLY A 6 14.69 -3.65 11.26
C GLY A 6 14.08 -2.33 10.78
N LEU A 7 13.10 -2.41 9.87
CA LEU A 7 12.42 -1.27 9.27
C LEU A 7 11.19 -0.88 10.09
N THR A 8 10.84 0.40 10.12
CA THR A 8 9.57 0.85 10.70
C THR A 8 8.42 0.72 9.70
N ARG A 9 7.17 0.76 10.17
CA ARG A 9 6.00 0.79 9.28
C ARG A 9 6.03 1.98 8.31
N LEU A 10 6.48 3.15 8.78
CA LEU A 10 6.75 4.30 7.93
C LEU A 10 7.77 4.01 6.81
N ASP A 11 8.83 3.25 7.10
CA ASP A 11 9.81 2.87 6.06
C ASP A 11 9.18 1.93 5.03
N LEU A 12 8.34 0.99 5.47
CA LEU A 12 7.60 0.11 4.55
C LEU A 12 6.62 0.89 3.67
N ALA A 13 5.92 1.87 4.24
CA ALA A 13 5.01 2.77 3.53
C ALA A 13 5.74 3.65 2.49
N LYS A 14 6.94 4.14 2.82
CA LYS A 14 7.80 4.89 1.87
C LYS A 14 8.31 4.03 0.73
N TYR A 15 8.59 2.76 1.01
CA TYR A 15 9.19 1.84 0.04
C TYR A 15 8.35 0.57 -0.12
N PRO A 16 7.12 0.69 -0.67
CA PRO A 16 6.19 -0.44 -0.71
C PRO A 16 6.59 -1.54 -1.71
N PHE A 17 7.60 -1.27 -2.55
CA PHE A 17 8.21 -2.21 -3.49
C PHE A 17 9.29 -3.11 -2.85
N LEU A 18 9.69 -2.86 -1.60
CA LEU A 18 10.66 -3.72 -0.92
C LEU A 18 10.05 -5.08 -0.57
N ARG A 19 10.89 -6.12 -0.57
CA ARG A 19 10.48 -7.46 -0.11
C ARG A 19 9.94 -7.45 1.32
N ALA A 20 10.49 -6.62 2.20
CA ALA A 20 10.02 -6.46 3.56
C ALA A 20 8.58 -5.92 3.62
N SER A 21 8.24 -4.98 2.73
CA SER A 21 6.89 -4.44 2.61
C SER A 21 5.92 -5.49 2.07
N SER A 22 6.33 -6.27 1.07
CA SER A 22 5.54 -7.40 0.57
C SER A 22 5.30 -8.47 1.64
N ALA A 23 6.32 -8.79 2.45
CA ALA A 23 6.19 -9.73 3.56
C ALA A 23 5.20 -9.21 4.62
N TYR A 24 5.28 -7.93 4.98
CA TYR A 24 4.34 -7.29 5.91
C TYR A 24 2.89 -7.36 5.42
N VAL A 25 2.64 -7.08 4.14
CA VAL A 25 1.30 -7.20 3.55
C VAL A 25 0.83 -8.66 3.51
N ALA A 26 1.73 -9.60 3.21
CA ALA A 26 1.39 -11.03 3.16
C ALA A 26 0.97 -11.58 4.54
N GLU A 27 1.58 -11.09 5.63
CA GLU A 27 1.22 -11.44 7.00
C GLU A 27 -0.23 -11.04 7.37
N MET A 28 -0.83 -10.10 6.65
CA MET A 28 -2.23 -9.69 6.87
C MET A 28 -3.25 -10.71 6.35
N GLY A 29 -2.82 -11.71 5.56
CA GLY A 29 -3.68 -12.80 5.11
C GLY A 29 -4.87 -12.37 4.24
N LEU A 30 -4.76 -11.24 3.54
CA LEU A 30 -5.84 -10.70 2.71
C LEU A 30 -5.92 -11.44 1.38
N ASP A 31 -7.15 -11.77 0.96
CA ASP A 31 -7.43 -12.28 -0.38
C ASP A 31 -8.01 -11.17 -1.29
N LEU A 32 -8.12 -11.45 -2.60
CA LEU A 32 -8.71 -10.47 -3.53
C LEU A 32 -10.16 -10.12 -3.20
N LYS A 33 -10.92 -11.05 -2.59
CA LYS A 33 -12.31 -10.79 -2.19
C LYS A 33 -12.37 -9.81 -1.02
N SER A 34 -11.36 -9.79 -0.17
CA SER A 34 -11.23 -8.88 0.96
C SER A 34 -11.21 -7.42 0.51
N LEU A 35 -10.72 -7.15 -0.71
CA LEU A 35 -10.72 -5.79 -1.31
C LEU A 35 -12.13 -5.23 -1.55
N THR A 36 -13.16 -6.08 -1.59
CA THR A 36 -14.57 -5.62 -1.67
C THR A 36 -15.14 -5.21 -0.32
N SER A 37 -14.42 -5.47 0.78
CA SER A 37 -14.85 -5.07 2.11
C SER A 37 -14.83 -3.54 2.24
N PRO A 38 -15.89 -2.93 2.82
CA PRO A 38 -15.90 -1.49 3.13
C PRO A 38 -14.72 -1.05 4.00
N SER A 39 -14.16 -1.96 4.81
CA SER A 39 -12.99 -1.68 5.65
C SER A 39 -11.70 -1.41 4.86
N LEU A 40 -11.62 -1.88 3.60
CA LEU A 40 -10.49 -1.63 2.71
C LEU A 40 -10.77 -0.54 1.68
N SER A 41 -11.88 0.20 1.81
CA SER A 41 -12.21 1.30 0.90
C SER A 41 -11.10 2.37 0.84
N GLY A 42 -10.45 2.67 1.98
CA GLY A 42 -9.30 3.57 2.02
C GLY A 42 -8.12 3.09 1.17
N VAL A 43 -7.82 1.79 1.25
CA VAL A 43 -6.76 1.15 0.43
C VAL A 43 -7.09 1.23 -1.05
N LEU A 44 -8.33 0.89 -1.42
CA LEU A 44 -8.77 0.90 -2.81
C LEU A 44 -8.75 2.31 -3.40
N ASN A 45 -9.27 3.29 -2.66
CA ASN A 45 -9.26 4.69 -3.10
C ASN A 45 -7.84 5.20 -3.30
N ARG A 46 -6.93 4.91 -2.37
CA ARG A 46 -5.52 5.28 -2.48
C ARG A 46 -4.86 4.60 -3.67
N ALA A 47 -5.14 3.31 -3.91
CA ALA A 47 -4.61 2.58 -5.06
C ALA A 47 -5.02 3.22 -6.40
N LEU A 48 -6.31 3.58 -6.53
CA LEU A 48 -6.82 4.29 -7.71
C LEU A 48 -6.19 5.67 -7.89
N GLU A 49 -5.97 6.40 -6.79
CA GLU A 49 -5.28 7.67 -6.81
C GLU A 49 -3.83 7.52 -7.30
N ARG A 50 -3.08 6.53 -6.79
CA ARG A 50 -1.72 6.23 -7.27
C ARG A 50 -1.66 6.01 -8.78
N ILE A 51 -2.60 5.22 -9.32
CA ILE A 51 -2.71 4.97 -10.76
C ILE A 51 -3.01 6.29 -11.50
N SER A 52 -3.98 7.06 -11.04
CA SER A 52 -4.38 8.33 -11.64
C SER A 52 -3.23 9.34 -11.66
N GLU A 53 -2.49 9.48 -10.55
CA GLU A 53 -1.33 10.36 -10.44
C GLU A 53 -0.19 9.91 -11.37
N ALA A 54 0.16 8.62 -11.36
CA ALA A 54 1.20 8.07 -12.21
C ALA A 54 0.87 8.26 -13.71
N VAL A 55 -0.37 8.01 -14.11
CA VAL A 55 -0.81 8.15 -15.51
C VAL A 55 -0.89 9.62 -15.94
N ARG A 56 -1.39 10.50 -15.09
CA ARG A 56 -1.65 11.91 -15.47
C ARG A 56 -0.46 12.84 -15.25
N LYS A 57 0.34 12.59 -14.22
CA LYS A 57 1.43 13.48 -13.77
C LYS A 57 2.81 12.85 -13.92
N GLY A 58 2.91 11.53 -14.07
CA GLY A 58 4.18 10.81 -14.09
C GLY A 58 4.84 10.69 -12.70
N GLU A 59 4.12 11.05 -11.63
CA GLU A 59 4.59 11.02 -10.25
C GLU A 59 3.47 10.54 -9.33
N VAL A 60 3.82 10.02 -8.15
CA VAL A 60 2.86 9.60 -7.11
C VAL A 60 3.09 10.45 -5.88
N SER A 61 2.02 10.94 -5.26
CA SER A 61 2.12 11.78 -4.07
C SER A 61 2.72 11.03 -2.88
N THR A 62 3.52 11.74 -2.09
CA THR A 62 4.22 11.22 -0.91
C THR A 62 3.52 11.58 0.40
N SER A 63 2.32 12.16 0.34
CA SER A 63 1.58 12.57 1.54
C SER A 63 0.90 11.35 2.15
N MET A 64 1.53 10.76 3.17
CA MET A 64 1.05 9.56 3.84
C MET A 64 0.24 9.95 5.07
N VAL A 65 -1.05 9.61 5.06
CA VAL A 65 -1.95 9.81 6.21
C VAL A 65 -1.96 8.56 7.11
N ASP A 66 -1.92 7.37 6.50
CA ASP A 66 -1.93 6.08 7.18
C ASP A 66 -0.91 5.15 6.51
N GLU A 67 0.04 4.65 7.30
CA GLU A 67 1.16 3.83 6.84
C GLU A 67 0.69 2.47 6.30
N ASP A 68 -0.35 1.88 6.92
CA ASP A 68 -0.91 0.59 6.51
C ASP A 68 -1.68 0.76 5.20
N VAL A 69 -2.46 1.84 5.07
CA VAL A 69 -3.15 2.17 3.81
C VAL A 69 -2.14 2.40 2.69
N GLU A 70 -1.07 3.15 2.94
CA GLU A 70 -0.07 3.45 1.93
C GLU A 70 0.64 2.17 1.45
N VAL A 71 1.11 1.33 2.37
CA VAL A 71 1.84 0.11 2.00
C VAL A 71 0.95 -0.91 1.29
N LEU A 72 -0.32 -1.05 1.69
CA LEU A 72 -1.31 -1.92 1.02
C LEU A 72 -1.76 -1.38 -0.33
N SER A 73 -1.85 -0.06 -0.49
CA SER A 73 -2.35 0.54 -1.74
C SER A 73 -1.45 0.25 -2.94
N TYR A 74 -0.16 0.01 -2.71
CA TYR A 74 0.79 -0.31 -3.78
C TYR A 74 0.53 -1.65 -4.47
N PRO A 75 0.52 -2.81 -3.77
CA PRO A 75 0.22 -4.08 -4.44
C PRO A 75 -1.20 -4.11 -5.01
N VAL A 76 -2.17 -3.42 -4.39
CA VAL A 76 -3.52 -3.29 -4.95
C VAL A 76 -3.51 -2.51 -6.26
N ALA A 77 -2.75 -1.41 -6.34
CA ALA A 77 -2.62 -0.64 -7.57
C ALA A 77 -1.94 -1.42 -8.71
N ILE A 78 -1.06 -2.37 -8.40
CA ILE A 78 -0.45 -3.26 -9.40
C ILE A 78 -1.43 -4.33 -9.91
N ALA A 79 -2.40 -4.73 -9.09
CA ALA A 79 -3.38 -5.75 -9.43
C ALA A 79 -4.58 -5.22 -10.25
N LEU A 80 -4.83 -3.91 -10.22
CA LEU A 80 -5.88 -3.22 -10.97
C LEU A 80 -5.42 -2.83 -12.38
#